data_AF-A0A9D3MSJ8-F1
#
_entry.id   AF-A0A9D3MSJ8-F1
#
_cell.length_a   1.000
_cell.length_b   1.000
_cell.length_c   1.000
_cell.angle_alpha   90.00
_cell.angle_beta   90.00
_cell.angle_gamma   90.00
#
_symmetry.space_group_name_H-M   'P 1'
#
loop_
_entity.id
_entity.type
_entity.pdbx_description
1 polymer ?
#
loop_
_entity_poly.entity_id
_entity_poly.type
_entity_poly.pdbx_seq_one_letter_code
_entity_poly.pdbx_strand_id
1 'polypeptide(L)'
;MQLKAHMLLCRRCLWRYRSGLRLLSLSAVYRSGENHYELLGVKPDASLEEIKNAFFNKSKKLHPDSDLSNPGLHSQFVALSEAYRVLSREGSRKEYDLRLQRPYHVGQAFRPESAESSQYWEQFRHAAPQEYTAEQLRKKKKLNLRLVGYCLVAMVASLVFHYLGFRKLEEVHNNFMDEKDRVITEIYNESKERARANGFKKQTEILRQKHAEFLEKYKLRNDRNDK
;
A
#
# COMPACT_ATOMS: atom_id res chain seq x y z
N MET A 1 10.19 -79.86 35.69
CA MET A 1 9.15 -80.16 34.68
C MET A 1 8.62 -78.83 34.15
N GLN A 2 9.13 -78.40 32.99
CA GLN A 2 8.36 -78.24 31.74
C GLN A 2 7.10 -77.36 31.92
N LEU A 3 7.19 -76.07 31.55
CA LEU A 3 6.75 -75.52 30.25
C LEU A 3 5.24 -75.66 29.99
N LYS A 4 4.52 -74.53 30.04
CA LYS A 4 3.58 -74.02 29.00
C LYS A 4 2.87 -72.78 29.55
N ALA A 5 3.20 -71.62 28.98
CA ALA A 5 2.38 -70.94 27.97
C ALA A 5 1.35 -70.03 28.66
N HIS A 6 1.65 -68.73 28.72
CA HIS A 6 1.07 -67.75 27.79
C HIS A 6 -0.45 -67.77 27.84
N MET A 7 -1.04 -66.79 28.52
CA MET A 7 -2.20 -66.05 28.02
C MET A 7 -2.52 -64.89 28.98
N LEU A 8 -2.62 -63.68 28.41
CA LEU A 8 -3.35 -62.50 28.93
C LEU A 8 -2.62 -61.73 30.06
N LEU A 9 -1.67 -60.83 29.77
CA LEU A 9 -1.85 -59.56 29.05
C LEU A 9 -3.12 -58.80 29.44
N CYS A 10 -2.88 -57.65 30.07
CA CYS A 10 -3.73 -56.46 30.24
C CYS A 10 -4.18 -56.17 31.69
N ARG A 11 -3.87 -54.93 32.11
CA ARG A 11 -4.32 -54.21 33.32
C ARG A 11 -3.49 -54.28 34.61
N ARG A 12 -2.16 -54.11 34.57
CA ARG A 12 -1.39 -53.62 35.74
C ARG A 12 -0.16 -52.74 35.38
N CYS A 13 -0.28 -51.85 34.39
CA CYS A 13 0.76 -50.85 34.07
C CYS A 13 0.41 -49.43 34.56
N LEU A 14 -0.23 -49.30 35.72
CA LEU A 14 -0.52 -48.01 36.34
C LEU A 14 -0.23 -48.08 37.84
N TRP A 15 1.05 -48.18 38.21
CA TRP A 15 1.60 -47.65 39.47
C TRP A 15 3.06 -48.05 39.60
N ARG A 16 3.97 -47.12 39.25
CA ARG A 16 5.34 -46.93 39.78
C ARG A 16 6.24 -46.30 38.72
N TYR A 17 6.18 -44.98 38.60
CA TYR A 17 7.36 -44.18 38.27
C TYR A 17 7.15 -42.74 38.75
N ARG A 18 7.33 -42.52 40.06
CA ARG A 18 7.38 -41.20 40.69
C ARG A 18 8.63 -41.14 41.55
N SER A 19 9.79 -40.88 40.94
CA SER A 19 10.95 -40.24 41.60
C SER A 19 12.03 -39.98 40.55
N GLY A 20 12.20 -38.71 40.20
CA GLY A 20 13.24 -38.26 39.29
C GLY A 20 13.35 -36.75 39.39
N LEU A 21 14.09 -36.30 40.40
CA LEU A 21 14.56 -34.93 40.59
C LEU A 21 15.07 -34.34 39.26
N ARG A 22 14.34 -33.38 38.70
CA ARG A 22 14.91 -32.35 37.82
C ARG A 22 15.07 -31.08 38.65
N LEU A 23 16.14 -31.02 39.43
CA LEU A 23 16.67 -29.79 40.00
C LEU A 23 17.43 -29.04 38.91
N LEU A 24 16.72 -28.24 38.12
CA LEU A 24 17.20 -26.99 37.50
C LEU A 24 15.95 -26.15 37.22
N SER A 25 15.34 -25.67 38.31
CA SER A 25 14.35 -24.60 38.25
C SER A 25 15.09 -23.30 37.97
N LEU A 26 15.35 -23.02 36.70
CA LEU A 26 15.38 -21.65 36.23
C LEU A 26 13.94 -21.16 36.30
N SER A 27 13.53 -20.72 37.49
CA SER A 27 12.44 -19.78 37.65
C SER A 27 12.90 -18.47 37.02
N ALA A 28 12.90 -18.42 35.69
CA ALA A 28 12.64 -17.20 34.98
C ALA A 28 11.25 -16.80 35.44
N VAL A 29 11.21 -15.94 36.45
CA VAL A 29 10.03 -15.20 36.86
C VAL A 29 9.57 -14.49 35.59
N TYR A 30 8.61 -15.09 34.89
CA TYR A 30 7.85 -14.43 33.86
C TYR A 30 7.11 -13.32 34.60
N ARG A 31 7.71 -12.12 34.63
CA ARG A 31 7.03 -10.93 35.09
C ARG A 31 5.86 -10.75 34.13
N SER A 32 4.67 -11.12 34.62
CA SER A 32 3.39 -10.85 33.98
C SER A 32 3.14 -9.35 33.96
N GLY A 33 3.80 -8.70 33.02
CA GLY A 33 3.64 -7.31 32.63
C GLY A 33 4.35 -7.20 31.28
N GLU A 34 3.66 -7.61 30.21
CA GLU A 34 4.23 -7.63 28.86
C GLU A 34 4.79 -6.23 28.56
N ASN A 35 6.11 -6.14 28.38
CA ASN A 35 6.73 -4.88 28.00
C ASN A 35 6.25 -4.50 26.60
N HIS A 36 6.11 -3.21 26.29
CA HIS A 36 5.61 -2.77 24.98
C HIS A 36 6.50 -3.26 23.82
N TYR A 37 7.80 -3.44 24.10
CA TYR A 37 8.78 -4.05 23.20
C TYR A 37 8.50 -5.53 22.94
N GLU A 38 8.20 -6.32 23.98
CA GLU A 38 7.86 -7.74 23.87
C GLU A 38 6.53 -7.92 23.13
N LEU A 39 5.56 -7.04 23.41
CA LEU A 39 4.26 -7.05 22.77
C LEU A 39 4.35 -6.72 21.27
N LEU A 40 5.26 -5.84 20.86
CA LEU A 40 5.61 -5.65 19.44
C LEU A 40 6.57 -6.71 18.89
N GLY A 41 7.27 -7.45 19.75
CA GLY A 41 8.25 -8.46 19.36
C GLY A 41 9.55 -7.86 18.82
N VAL A 42 9.90 -6.67 19.31
CA VAL A 42 11.11 -5.92 18.92
C VAL A 42 11.99 -5.71 20.14
N LYS A 43 13.29 -5.47 19.91
CA LYS A 43 14.22 -5.18 20.99
C LYS A 43 14.12 -3.71 21.45
N PRO A 44 14.58 -3.37 22.67
CA PRO A 44 14.59 -1.99 23.16
C PRO A 44 15.48 -1.03 22.34
N ASP A 45 16.45 -1.55 21.60
CA ASP A 45 17.33 -0.81 20.68
C ASP A 45 16.76 -0.70 19.25
N ALA A 46 15.56 -1.22 19.00
CA ALA A 46 14.97 -1.24 17.66
C ALA A 46 14.74 0.16 17.08
N SER A 47 14.93 0.31 15.78
CA SER A 47 14.66 1.56 15.07
C SER A 47 13.16 1.84 14.96
N LEU A 48 12.78 3.10 14.69
CA LEU A 48 11.37 3.46 14.45
C LEU A 48 10.77 2.69 13.26
N GLU A 49 11.60 2.41 12.24
CA GLU A 49 11.18 1.65 11.08
C GLU A 49 10.89 0.18 11.43
N GLU A 50 11.73 -0.43 12.28
CA GLU A 50 11.51 -1.79 12.78
C GLU A 50 10.25 -1.89 13.65
N ILE A 51 10.02 -0.90 14.53
CA ILE A 51 8.81 -0.79 15.36
C ILE A 51 7.55 -0.70 14.48
N LYS A 52 7.60 0.14 13.44
CA LYS A 52 6.51 0.31 12.48
C LYS A 52 6.24 -0.99 11.72
N ASN A 53 7.28 -1.62 11.19
CA ASN A 53 7.16 -2.87 10.44
C ASN A 53 6.62 -4.02 11.31
N ALA A 54 7.09 -4.12 12.55
CA ALA A 54 6.60 -5.10 13.51
C ALA A 54 5.11 -4.89 13.84
N PHE A 55 4.69 -3.64 14.05
CA PHE A 55 3.28 -3.30 14.24
C PHE A 55 2.43 -3.72 13.04
N PHE A 56 2.80 -3.35 11.81
CA PHE A 56 2.04 -3.74 10.61
C PHE A 56 1.91 -5.25 10.45
N ASN A 57 2.98 -5.99 10.71
CA ASN A 57 2.98 -7.45 10.59
C ASN A 57 2.11 -8.13 11.66
N LYS A 58 2.11 -7.64 12.90
CA LYS A 58 1.25 -8.17 13.97
C LYS A 58 -0.20 -7.73 13.81
N SER A 59 -0.46 -6.50 13.39
CA SER A 59 -1.81 -5.96 13.17
C SER A 59 -2.59 -6.75 12.12
N LYS A 60 -1.93 -7.21 11.04
CA LYS A 60 -2.57 -8.08 10.05
C LYS A 60 -2.99 -9.44 10.61
N LYS A 61 -2.26 -9.96 11.60
CA LYS A 61 -2.54 -11.27 12.23
C LYS A 61 -3.60 -11.16 13.33
N LEU A 62 -3.63 -10.03 14.02
CA LEU A 62 -4.50 -9.79 15.18
C LEU A 62 -5.73 -8.93 14.82
N HIS A 63 -5.98 -8.66 13.54
CA HIS A 63 -7.12 -7.85 13.15
C HIS A 63 -8.42 -8.57 13.55
N PRO A 64 -9.38 -7.88 14.19
CA PRO A 64 -10.63 -8.51 14.62
C PRO A 64 -11.45 -9.13 13.47
N ASP A 65 -11.27 -8.61 12.24
CA ASP A 65 -11.93 -9.17 11.05
C ASP A 65 -11.26 -10.44 10.50
N SER A 66 -10.07 -10.81 10.98
CA SER A 66 -9.39 -12.03 10.51
C SER A 66 -10.08 -13.31 11.01
N ASP A 67 -10.65 -13.28 12.22
CA ASP A 67 -11.44 -14.37 12.78
C ASP A 67 -12.56 -13.82 13.68
N LEU A 68 -13.76 -13.72 13.12
CA LEU A 68 -14.94 -13.19 13.81
C LEU A 68 -15.40 -14.07 14.99
N SER A 69 -14.87 -15.29 15.14
CA SER A 69 -15.22 -16.21 16.22
C SER A 69 -14.37 -16.03 17.47
N ASN A 70 -13.26 -15.30 17.39
CA ASN A 70 -12.31 -15.14 18.49
C ASN A 70 -12.42 -13.74 19.15
N PRO A 71 -13.15 -13.59 20.28
CA PRO A 71 -13.28 -12.31 20.96
C PRO A 71 -11.97 -11.77 21.55
N GLY A 72 -10.94 -12.63 21.67
CA GLY A 72 -9.62 -12.25 22.16
C GLY A 72 -8.76 -11.49 21.15
N LEU A 73 -9.10 -11.47 19.86
CA LEU A 73 -8.35 -10.70 18.86
C LEU A 73 -8.49 -9.20 19.07
N HIS A 74 -9.69 -8.75 19.45
CA HIS A 74 -9.94 -7.35 19.73
C HIS A 74 -9.06 -6.84 20.89
N SER A 75 -9.03 -7.55 22.01
CA SER A 75 -8.22 -7.14 23.18
C SER A 75 -6.72 -7.14 22.88
N GLN A 76 -6.24 -8.13 22.13
CA GLN A 76 -4.84 -8.20 21.70
C GLN A 76 -4.47 -7.07 20.73
N PHE A 77 -5.37 -6.72 19.80
CA PHE A 77 -5.17 -5.61 18.87
C PHE A 77 -5.12 -4.26 19.60
N VAL A 78 -5.95 -4.08 20.63
CA VAL A 78 -5.93 -2.87 21.48
C VAL A 78 -4.59 -2.76 22.20
N ALA A 79 -4.11 -3.83 22.83
CA ALA A 79 -2.81 -3.83 23.50
C ALA A 79 -1.64 -3.56 22.52
N LEU A 80 -1.71 -4.12 21.30
CA LEU A 80 -0.75 -3.87 20.23
C LEU A 80 -0.72 -2.41 19.77
N SER A 81 -1.90 -1.80 19.65
CA SER A 81 -2.05 -0.41 19.27
C SER A 81 -1.52 0.54 20.34
N GLU A 82 -1.73 0.22 21.62
CA GLU A 82 -1.17 0.97 22.74
C GLU A 82 0.37 0.90 22.75
N ALA A 83 0.94 -0.29 22.56
CA ALA A 83 2.38 -0.47 22.49
C ALA A 83 3.03 0.36 21.37
N TYR A 84 2.44 0.33 20.17
CA TYR A 84 2.91 1.15 19.05
C TYR A 84 2.77 2.66 19.31
N ARG A 85 1.67 3.10 19.93
CA ARG A 85 1.45 4.52 20.27
C ARG A 85 2.58 5.07 21.14
N VAL A 86 3.01 4.32 22.16
CA VAL A 86 4.07 4.74 23.08
C VAL A 86 5.45 4.67 22.39
N LEU A 87 5.71 3.63 21.61
CA LEU A 87 7.05 3.39 21.03
C LEU A 87 7.30 4.11 19.70
N SER A 88 6.26 4.55 18.99
CA SER A 88 6.38 5.19 17.67
C SER A 88 6.86 6.65 17.71
N ARG A 89 6.77 7.33 18.86
CA ARG A 89 7.27 8.70 19.05
C ARG A 89 8.45 8.69 20.01
N GLU A 90 9.53 9.36 19.64
CA GLU A 90 10.77 9.38 20.44
C GLU A 90 10.55 9.93 21.86
N GLY A 91 9.71 10.96 22.00
CA GLY A 91 9.38 11.54 23.31
C GLY A 91 8.70 10.56 24.26
N SER A 92 7.61 9.91 23.82
CA SER A 92 6.88 8.93 24.63
C SER A 92 7.68 7.66 24.86
N ARG A 93 8.51 7.24 23.90
CA ARG A 93 9.42 6.10 24.05
C ARG A 93 10.47 6.37 25.13
N LYS A 94 11.08 7.56 25.12
CA LYS A 94 12.06 7.96 26.14
C LYS A 94 11.46 8.00 27.53
N GLU A 95 10.25 8.54 27.67
CA GLU A 95 9.53 8.53 28.95
C GLU A 95 9.23 7.11 29.43
N TYR A 96 8.79 6.23 28.52
CA TYR A 96 8.56 4.83 28.79
C TYR A 96 9.84 4.10 29.25
N ASP A 97 10.96 4.35 28.57
CA ASP A 97 12.26 3.76 28.91
C ASP A 97 12.80 4.27 30.26
N LEU A 98 12.61 5.56 30.56
CA LEU A 98 12.96 6.13 31.87
C LEU A 98 12.13 5.50 33.00
N ARG A 99 10.86 5.21 32.75
CA ARG A 99 9.97 4.51 33.69
C ARG A 99 10.38 3.06 33.91
N LEU A 100 10.89 2.39 32.87
CA LEU A 100 11.45 1.03 32.99
C LEU A 100 12.72 0.99 33.85
N GLN A 101 13.53 2.06 33.81
CA GLN A 101 14.80 2.14 34.54
C GLN A 101 14.66 2.60 36.00
N ARG A 102 13.60 3.35 36.35
CA ARG A 102 13.34 3.81 37.72
C ARG A 102 12.15 3.07 38.36
N PRO A 103 12.38 1.99 39.11
CA PRO A 103 11.33 1.45 39.98
C PRO A 103 10.98 2.50 41.04
N TYR A 104 9.74 2.96 41.00
CA TYR A 104 9.15 4.09 41.73
C TYR A 104 9.71 4.38 43.14
N HIS A 105 10.12 5.63 43.38
CA HIS A 105 10.02 6.26 44.70
C HIS A 105 8.67 6.99 44.76
N VAL A 106 7.88 6.69 45.80
CA VAL A 106 6.54 7.23 46.08
C VAL A 106 6.58 8.76 46.22
N GLY A 107 5.65 9.46 45.55
CA GLY A 107 5.29 10.82 45.95
C GLY A 107 5.07 11.87 44.86
N GLN A 108 4.40 11.55 43.75
CA GLN A 108 3.66 12.56 42.97
C GLN A 108 2.73 11.83 41.99
N ALA A 109 1.42 11.92 42.23
CA ALA A 109 0.40 11.35 41.35
C ALA A 109 0.31 12.19 40.07
N PHE A 110 1.21 11.95 39.13
CA PHE A 110 1.10 12.47 37.77
C PHE A 110 0.08 11.60 37.02
N ARG A 111 -1.01 12.23 36.57
CA ARG A 111 -2.11 11.58 35.85
C ARG A 111 -1.59 11.21 34.45
N PRO A 112 -1.47 9.93 34.09
CA PRO A 112 -0.88 9.56 32.81
C PRO A 112 -1.84 9.90 31.66
N GLU A 113 -1.31 10.47 30.59
CA GLU A 113 -1.98 10.73 29.30
C GLU A 113 -2.52 9.44 28.62
N SER A 114 -2.24 8.26 29.20
CA SER A 114 -2.87 6.98 28.83
C SER A 114 -4.33 6.87 29.29
N ALA A 115 -4.75 7.66 30.29
CA ALA A 115 -6.14 7.66 30.75
C ALA A 115 -7.12 8.18 29.69
N GLU A 116 -6.72 9.15 28.85
CA GLU A 116 -7.53 9.65 27.74
C GLU A 116 -7.72 8.59 26.65
N SER A 117 -6.67 7.83 26.33
CA SER A 117 -6.75 6.75 25.33
C SER A 117 -7.61 5.59 25.81
N SER A 118 -7.59 5.26 27.10
CA SER A 118 -8.52 4.27 27.66
C SER A 118 -9.95 4.80 27.63
N GLN A 119 -10.19 6.05 28.02
CA GLN A 119 -11.53 6.70 27.95
C GLN A 119 -12.09 6.75 26.52
N TYR A 120 -11.25 7.01 25.52
CA TYR A 120 -11.64 7.03 24.11
C TYR A 120 -12.19 5.67 23.65
N TRP A 121 -11.52 4.57 24.01
CA TRP A 121 -11.97 3.22 23.62
C TRP A 121 -13.05 2.64 24.55
N GLU A 122 -13.20 3.14 25.80
CA GLU A 122 -14.30 2.77 26.72
C GLU A 122 -15.68 3.09 26.12
N GLN A 123 -15.81 4.21 25.38
CA GLN A 123 -17.05 4.57 24.68
C GLN A 123 -17.48 3.50 23.66
N PHE A 124 -16.52 2.87 22.97
CA PHE A 124 -16.79 1.83 21.97
C PHE A 124 -16.90 0.44 22.57
N ARG A 125 -16.37 0.22 23.77
CA ARG A 125 -16.42 -1.05 24.52
C ARG A 125 -17.84 -1.36 25.04
N HIS A 126 -18.63 -0.32 25.29
CA HIS A 126 -19.99 -0.40 25.83
C HIS A 126 -21.10 -0.09 24.82
N ALA A 127 -20.84 -0.15 23.51
CA ALA A 127 -21.90 -0.21 22.51
C ALA A 127 -22.63 -1.57 22.63
N ALA A 128 -23.44 -1.71 23.67
CA ALA A 128 -24.31 -2.86 23.87
C ALA A 128 -25.13 -3.08 22.59
N PRO A 129 -25.33 -4.34 22.14
CA PRO A 129 -26.20 -4.60 21.02
C PRO A 129 -27.59 -4.06 21.38
N GLN A 130 -27.96 -2.93 20.80
CA GLN A 130 -29.26 -2.33 20.99
C GLN A 130 -30.27 -3.35 20.45
N GLU A 131 -31.04 -3.98 21.34
CA GLU A 131 -32.10 -4.90 20.95
C GLU A 131 -33.21 -4.11 20.25
N TYR A 132 -33.09 -3.99 18.93
CA TYR A 132 -34.11 -3.35 18.11
C TYR A 132 -35.34 -4.24 18.02
N THR A 133 -36.52 -3.65 18.20
CA THR A 133 -37.76 -4.38 17.95
C THR A 133 -37.86 -4.78 16.47
N ALA A 134 -38.57 -5.86 16.17
CA ALA A 134 -38.72 -6.37 14.80
C ALA A 134 -39.28 -5.29 13.84
N GLU A 135 -40.13 -4.39 14.33
CA GLU A 135 -40.66 -3.27 13.56
C GLU A 135 -39.62 -2.18 13.26
N GLN A 136 -38.80 -1.83 14.26
CA GLN A 136 -37.71 -0.87 14.09
C GLN A 136 -36.68 -1.37 13.08
N LEU A 137 -36.35 -2.67 13.13
CA LEU A 137 -35.49 -3.34 12.14
C LEU A 137 -36.07 -3.24 10.72
N ARG A 138 -37.37 -3.50 10.55
CA ARG A 138 -38.03 -3.38 9.24
C ARG A 138 -38.00 -1.95 8.69
N LYS A 139 -38.28 -0.95 9.53
CA LYS A 139 -38.22 0.48 9.15
C LYS A 139 -36.79 0.89 8.75
N LYS A 140 -35.78 0.51 9.54
CA LYS A 140 -34.36 0.77 9.26
C LYS A 140 -33.91 0.10 7.95
N LYS A 141 -34.29 -1.16 7.72
CA LYS A 141 -34.03 -1.86 6.45
C LYS A 141 -34.63 -1.13 5.25
N LYS A 142 -35.88 -0.64 5.36
CA LYS A 142 -36.54 0.11 4.28
C LYS A 142 -35.86 1.45 3.98
N LEU A 143 -35.45 2.19 5.03
CA LEU A 143 -34.70 3.44 4.87
C LEU A 143 -33.32 3.20 4.27
N ASN A 144 -32.58 2.21 4.77
CA ASN A 144 -31.28 1.81 4.22
C ASN A 144 -31.41 1.40 2.76
N LEU A 145 -32.45 0.65 2.39
CA LEU A 145 -32.69 0.25 1.00
C LEU A 145 -32.96 1.45 0.09
N ARG A 146 -33.73 2.44 0.57
CA ARG A 146 -33.93 3.70 -0.16
C ARG A 146 -32.63 4.48 -0.32
N LEU A 147 -31.83 4.57 0.75
CA LEU A 147 -30.54 5.25 0.72
C LEU A 147 -29.60 4.59 -0.29
N VAL A 148 -29.48 3.26 -0.25
CA VAL A 148 -28.71 2.49 -1.24
C VAL A 148 -29.24 2.76 -2.64
N GLY A 149 -30.56 2.76 -2.84
CA GLY A 149 -31.17 3.12 -4.13
C GLY A 149 -30.74 4.50 -4.63
N TYR A 150 -30.77 5.53 -3.77
CA TYR A 150 -30.30 6.87 -4.13
C TYR A 150 -28.80 6.91 -4.44
N CYS A 151 -27.98 6.21 -3.67
CA CYS A 151 -26.54 6.10 -3.94
C CYS A 151 -26.29 5.44 -5.30
N LEU A 152 -27.00 4.35 -5.64
CA LEU A 152 -26.87 3.68 -6.93
C LEU A 152 -27.27 4.62 -8.09
N VAL A 153 -28.38 5.34 -7.96
CA VAL A 153 -28.83 6.31 -8.97
C VAL A 153 -27.82 7.43 -9.14
N ALA A 154 -27.29 8.00 -8.05
CA ALA A 154 -26.27 9.04 -8.10
C ALA A 154 -24.96 8.55 -8.77
N MET A 155 -24.53 7.32 -8.46
CA MET A 155 -23.37 6.71 -9.12
C MET A 155 -23.58 6.54 -10.63
N VAL A 156 -24.74 6.01 -11.05
CA VAL A 156 -25.06 5.85 -12.47
C VAL A 156 -25.14 7.21 -13.17
N ALA A 157 -25.79 8.20 -12.57
CA ALA A 157 -25.87 9.55 -13.11
C ALA A 157 -24.47 10.18 -13.27
N SER A 158 -23.59 9.99 -12.29
CA SER A 158 -22.20 10.44 -12.37
C SER A 158 -21.44 9.75 -13.49
N LEU A 159 -21.58 8.43 -13.66
CA LEU A 159 -20.94 7.69 -14.75
C LEU A 159 -21.41 8.16 -16.12
N VAL A 160 -22.72 8.40 -16.28
CA VAL A 160 -23.29 8.94 -17.52
C VAL A 160 -22.73 10.34 -17.80
N PHE A 161 -22.68 11.20 -16.78
CA PHE A 161 -22.10 12.53 -16.93
C PHE A 161 -20.64 12.49 -17.38
N HIS A 162 -19.81 11.65 -16.73
CA HIS A 162 -18.41 11.46 -17.12
C HIS A 162 -18.28 10.90 -18.54
N TYR A 163 -19.13 9.93 -18.91
CA TYR A 163 -19.13 9.35 -20.26
C TYR A 163 -19.47 10.38 -21.33
N LEU A 164 -20.50 11.22 -21.10
CA LEU A 164 -20.87 12.29 -22.02
C LEU A 164 -19.75 13.35 -22.13
N GLY A 165 -19.16 13.73 -21.00
CA GLY A 165 -18.01 14.64 -20.97
C GLY A 165 -16.81 14.09 -21.74
N PHE A 166 -16.47 12.82 -21.53
CA PHE A 166 -15.38 12.16 -22.24
C PHE A 166 -15.64 12.07 -23.75
N ARG A 167 -16.86 11.68 -24.16
CA ARG A 167 -17.22 11.65 -25.59
C ARG A 167 -17.13 13.02 -26.24
N LYS A 168 -17.54 14.08 -25.55
CA LYS A 168 -17.43 15.44 -26.09
C LYS A 168 -15.96 15.88 -26.20
N LEU A 169 -15.14 15.51 -25.20
CA LEU A 169 -13.71 15.80 -25.23
C LEU A 169 -13.00 15.06 -26.37
N GLU A 170 -13.32 13.79 -26.58
CA GLU A 170 -12.83 12.97 -27.68
C GLU A 170 -13.20 13.57 -29.04
N GLU A 171 -14.47 13.97 -29.22
CA GLU A 171 -14.93 14.63 -30.44
C GLU A 171 -14.13 15.92 -30.74
N VAL A 172 -13.93 16.77 -29.73
CA VAL A 172 -13.14 18.00 -29.90
C VAL A 172 -11.68 17.68 -30.22
N HIS A 173 -11.09 16.68 -29.57
CA HIS A 173 -9.71 16.27 -29.81
C HIS A 173 -9.53 15.74 -31.23
N ASN A 174 -10.43 14.87 -31.69
CA ASN A 174 -10.39 14.30 -33.03
C ASN A 174 -10.54 15.40 -34.08
N ASN A 175 -11.52 16.30 -33.92
CA ASN A 175 -11.68 17.44 -34.83
C ASN A 175 -10.43 18.34 -34.88
N PHE A 176 -9.76 18.54 -33.74
CA PHE A 176 -8.52 19.29 -33.69
C PHE A 176 -7.36 18.56 -34.40
N MET A 177 -7.24 17.25 -34.21
CA MET A 177 -6.21 16.44 -34.87
C MET A 177 -6.43 16.40 -36.39
N ASP A 178 -7.67 16.23 -36.84
CA ASP A 178 -8.03 16.27 -38.26
C ASP A 178 -7.66 17.60 -38.92
N GLU A 179 -7.91 18.72 -38.22
CA GLU A 179 -7.53 20.05 -38.71
C GLU A 179 -6.01 20.20 -38.83
N LYS A 180 -5.26 19.68 -37.85
CA LYS A 180 -3.79 19.74 -37.88
C LYS A 180 -3.20 18.85 -38.97
N ASP A 181 -3.73 17.65 -39.13
CA ASP A 181 -3.33 16.71 -40.18
C ASP A 181 -3.64 17.26 -41.57
N ARG A 182 -4.77 17.95 -41.74
CA ARG A 182 -5.11 18.64 -42.99
C ARG A 182 -4.07 19.71 -43.34
N VAL A 183 -3.73 20.58 -42.40
CA VAL A 183 -2.74 21.65 -42.61
C VAL A 183 -1.36 21.07 -42.92
N ILE A 184 -0.93 20.03 -42.20
CA ILE A 184 0.36 19.36 -42.45
C ILE A 184 0.38 18.75 -43.86
N THR A 185 -0.72 18.10 -44.25
CA THR A 185 -0.86 17.49 -45.58
C THR A 185 -0.81 18.54 -46.69
N GLU A 186 -1.44 19.69 -46.50
CA GLU A 186 -1.41 20.81 -47.44
C GLU A 186 0.02 21.35 -47.61
N ILE A 187 0.72 21.62 -46.51
CA ILE A 187 2.12 22.09 -46.53
C ILE A 187 3.03 21.07 -47.23
N TYR A 188 2.82 19.78 -46.97
CA TYR A 188 3.58 18.71 -47.61
C TYR A 188 3.32 18.68 -49.12
N ASN A 189 2.06 18.76 -49.54
CA ASN A 189 1.69 18.76 -50.96
C ASN A 189 2.22 19.99 -51.69
N GLU A 190 2.08 21.19 -51.09
CA GLU A 190 2.64 22.43 -51.64
C GLU A 190 4.16 22.33 -51.80
N SER A 191 4.85 21.80 -50.79
CA SER A 191 6.31 21.60 -50.83
C SER A 191 6.71 20.58 -51.90
N LYS A 192 5.93 19.51 -52.07
CA LYS A 192 6.11 18.50 -53.12
C LYS A 192 5.92 19.09 -54.52
N GLU A 193 4.92 19.95 -54.71
CA GLU A 193 4.68 20.63 -55.99
C GLU A 193 5.77 21.66 -56.31
N ARG A 194 6.17 22.47 -55.32
CA ARG A 194 7.33 23.38 -55.45
C ARG A 194 8.60 22.62 -55.83
N ALA A 195 8.85 21.46 -55.23
CA ALA A 195 10.00 20.63 -55.58
C ALA A 195 9.93 20.10 -57.02
N ARG A 196 8.73 19.74 -57.52
CA ARG A 196 8.53 19.33 -58.92
C ARG A 196 8.76 20.50 -59.88
N ALA A 197 8.15 21.65 -59.62
CA ALA A 197 8.26 22.84 -60.48
C ALA A 197 9.68 23.43 -60.50
N ASN A 198 10.33 23.49 -59.34
CA ASN A 198 11.69 24.00 -59.21
C ASN A 198 12.76 22.95 -59.53
N GLY A 199 12.41 21.67 -59.57
CA GLY A 199 13.35 20.58 -59.88
C GLY A 199 13.97 20.73 -61.27
N PHE A 200 13.13 20.99 -62.29
CA PHE A 200 13.61 21.21 -63.66
C PHE A 200 14.45 22.49 -63.78
N LYS A 201 14.01 23.59 -63.15
CA LYS A 201 14.77 24.86 -63.11
C LYS A 201 16.15 24.67 -62.46
N LYS A 202 16.20 23.92 -61.34
CA LYS A 202 17.45 23.64 -60.63
C LYS A 202 18.37 22.73 -61.45
N GLN A 203 17.82 21.74 -62.16
CA GLN A 203 18.60 20.91 -63.08
C GLN A 203 19.20 21.71 -64.24
N THR A 204 18.45 22.66 -64.83
CA THR A 204 18.94 23.51 -65.92
C THR A 204 20.00 24.50 -65.45
N GLU A 205 19.84 25.10 -64.26
CA GLU A 205 20.86 25.95 -63.62
C GLU A 205 22.18 25.19 -63.41
N ILE A 206 22.11 23.97 -62.85
CA ILE A 206 23.28 23.11 -62.63
C ILE A 206 23.96 22.75 -63.95
N LEU A 207 23.18 22.42 -64.99
CA LEU A 207 23.73 22.10 -66.30
C LEU A 207 24.48 23.30 -66.91
N ARG A 208 23.91 24.50 -66.77
CA ARG A 208 24.53 25.76 -67.22
C ARG A 208 25.82 26.07 -66.46
N GLN A 209 25.84 25.88 -65.14
CA GLN A 209 27.05 26.03 -64.32
C GLN A 209 28.15 25.06 -64.74
N LYS A 210 27.83 23.76 -64.87
CA LYS A 210 28.79 22.76 -65.35
C LYS A 210 29.34 23.07 -66.73
N HIS A 211 28.51 23.60 -67.63
CA HIS A 211 28.96 24.03 -68.94
C HIS A 211 29.95 25.21 -68.86
N ALA A 212 29.68 26.20 -68.01
CA ALA A 212 30.58 27.33 -67.81
C ALA A 212 31.93 26.88 -67.23
N GLU A 213 31.92 26.02 -66.21
CA GLU A 213 33.12 25.39 -65.62
C GLU A 213 33.92 24.61 -66.67
N PHE A 214 33.24 23.85 -67.53
CA PHE A 214 33.89 23.12 -68.61
C PHE A 214 34.63 24.05 -69.58
N LEU A 215 34.01 25.17 -69.94
CA LEU A 215 34.63 26.17 -70.83
C LEU A 215 35.84 26.86 -70.19
N GLU A 216 35.76 27.23 -68.92
CA GLU A 216 36.91 27.77 -68.19
C GLU A 216 38.06 26.76 -68.14
N LYS A 217 37.77 25.50 -67.80
CA LYS A 217 38.78 24.45 -67.75
C LYS A 217 39.44 24.23 -69.11
N TYR A 218 38.70 24.34 -70.20
CA TYR A 218 39.24 24.19 -71.55
C TYR A 218 40.11 25.40 -71.95
N LYS A 219 39.67 26.63 -71.65
CA LYS A 219 40.49 27.84 -71.83
C LYS A 219 41.81 27.75 -71.06
N LEU A 220 41.76 27.38 -69.78
CA LEU A 220 42.94 27.16 -68.93
C LEU A 220 43.86 26.02 -69.42
N ARG A 221 43.36 25.11 -70.27
CA ARG A 221 44.16 24.05 -70.90
C ARG A 221 44.82 24.54 -72.19
N ASN A 222 44.11 25.32 -73.00
CA ASN A 222 44.68 25.93 -74.21
C ASN A 222 45.77 26.95 -73.87
N ASP A 223 45.52 27.86 -72.91
CA ASP A 223 46.51 28.85 -72.46
C ASP A 223 47.78 28.21 -71.85
N ARG A 224 47.69 26.95 -71.39
CA ARG A 224 48.84 26.16 -70.91
C ARG A 224 49.61 25.43 -72.00
N ASN A 225 49.00 25.19 -73.15
CA ASN A 225 49.64 24.53 -74.30
C ASN A 225 50.30 25.54 -75.26
N ASP A 226 49.93 26.83 -75.19
CA ASP A 226 50.48 27.91 -76.02
C ASP A 226 51.66 28.67 -75.34
N LYS A 227 52.15 28.20 -74.19
CA LYS A 227 53.37 28.67 -73.48
C LYS A 227 54.39 27.55 -73.38
#